data_AF-A0AAI8Z4X2-F1
#
_entry.id   AF-A0AAI8Z4X2-F1
#
_cell.length_a   1.000
_cell.length_b   1.000
_cell.length_c   1.000
_cell.angle_alpha   90.00
_cell.angle_beta   90.00
_cell.angle_gamma   90.00
#
_symmetry.space_group_name_H-M   'P 1'
#
loop_
_entity.id
_entity.type
_entity.pdbx_description
1 polymer ?
#
loop_
_entity_poly.entity_id
_entity_poly.type
_entity_poly.pdbx_seq_one_letter_code
_entity_poly.pdbx_strand_id
1 'polypeptide(L)'
;MAQPVVALFGYESSTFTIKIRHVLRLKRINYTFVPVPTMMPRPTLRDHFHLTYRKIPVLAIGRELYCDTSIICEALEHFFPHSEGYQSLYPTAQDGRNYRPLIRGFASYWTDRPLFRVTCGLMPASIWRSDFGVDRAQLIGHKLDPDKLEKKLPENLSKLDTQLSLLEPLLAETDGPWIFSTPSPSLADVSVYYELLWGSEIASGRMTSHITQGGHGDEALEGATPVFNAQRYPALFSWYRRMQLYFDALPSVEDQTTPLERVLEQMKKAPALGQKSLLLPTPRSTHAELDERTGLKIGSLVSVVPDDTGRDDPTIGTLVAISPEEVVIKPQALESPATVETRVHFPKVGFVVRPVPESKL
;
A
#
# COMPACT_ATOMS: atom_id res chain seq x y z
N MET A 1 8.68 19.98 19.24
CA MET A 1 9.66 19.00 18.70
C MET A 1 9.61 19.09 17.18
N ALA A 2 10.73 18.93 16.47
CA ALA A 2 10.69 18.87 15.01
C ALA A 2 9.82 17.69 14.57
N GLN A 3 8.94 17.88 13.59
CA GLN A 3 8.13 16.78 13.04
C GLN A 3 9.06 15.68 12.48
N PRO A 4 8.71 14.40 12.67
CA PRO A 4 9.53 13.30 12.15
C PRO A 4 9.59 13.37 10.62
N VAL A 5 10.70 12.91 10.04
CA VAL A 5 10.82 12.72 8.60
C VAL A 5 9.76 11.74 8.15
N VAL A 6 8.97 12.11 7.13
CA VAL A 6 8.05 11.20 6.44
C VAL A 6 8.49 11.13 4.99
N ALA A 7 8.89 9.94 4.54
CA ALA A 7 9.32 9.73 3.16
C ALA A 7 8.60 8.53 2.54
N LEU A 8 8.01 8.72 1.37
CA LEU A 8 7.29 7.67 0.64
C LEU A 8 8.14 7.20 -0.54
N PHE A 9 8.60 5.96 -0.49
CA PHE A 9 9.33 5.33 -1.58
C PHE A 9 8.36 4.62 -2.50
N GLY A 10 8.25 5.07 -3.75
CA GLY A 10 7.43 4.42 -4.75
C GLY A 10 7.58 4.99 -6.16
N TYR A 11 6.72 4.56 -7.07
CA TYR A 11 6.62 5.15 -8.42
C TYR A 11 5.20 5.64 -8.65
N GLU A 12 5.05 6.67 -9.49
CA GLU A 12 3.81 7.45 -9.60
C GLU A 12 2.61 6.59 -10.04
N SER A 13 2.81 5.68 -10.99
CA SER A 13 1.75 4.84 -11.56
C SER A 13 1.42 3.58 -10.76
N SER A 14 2.04 3.39 -9.58
CA SER A 14 1.72 2.27 -8.69
C SER A 14 0.37 2.50 -8.02
N THR A 15 -0.57 1.57 -8.22
CA THR A 15 -1.89 1.57 -7.58
C THR A 15 -1.79 1.79 -6.06
N PHE A 16 -0.93 1.03 -5.39
CA PHE A 16 -0.76 1.11 -3.94
C PHE A 16 0.02 2.35 -3.48
N THR A 17 0.88 2.92 -4.33
CA THR A 17 1.48 4.24 -4.02
C THR A 17 0.41 5.31 -4.06
N ILE A 18 -0.47 5.29 -5.08
CA ILE A 18 -1.59 6.23 -5.19
C ILE A 18 -2.48 6.15 -3.95
N LYS A 19 -2.79 4.95 -3.43
CA LYS A 19 -3.49 4.79 -2.16
C LYS A 19 -2.83 5.58 -1.02
N ILE A 20 -1.53 5.38 -0.80
CA ILE A 20 -0.82 6.03 0.30
C ILE A 20 -0.68 7.55 0.11
N ARG A 21 -0.51 8.04 -1.14
CA ARG A 21 -0.55 9.48 -1.44
C ARG A 21 -1.90 10.09 -1.03
N HIS A 22 -3.02 9.41 -1.32
CA HIS A 22 -4.35 9.84 -0.88
C HIS A 22 -4.53 9.78 0.64
N VAL A 23 -4.01 8.74 1.30
CA VAL A 23 -4.00 8.63 2.77
C VAL A 23 -3.24 9.80 3.40
N LEU A 24 -2.03 10.11 2.92
CA LEU A 24 -1.20 11.23 3.41
C LEU A 24 -1.90 12.57 3.19
N ARG A 25 -2.50 12.78 2.00
CA ARG A 25 -3.25 14.00 1.66
C ARG A 25 -4.51 14.15 2.52
N LEU A 26 -5.26 13.07 2.77
CA LEU A 26 -6.42 13.06 3.67
C LEU A 26 -6.00 13.45 5.09
N LYS A 27 -4.92 12.85 5.60
CA LYS A 27 -4.39 13.13 6.94
C LYS A 27 -3.68 14.48 7.08
N ARG A 28 -3.41 15.19 5.99
CA ARG A 28 -2.64 16.45 5.96
C ARG A 28 -1.18 16.31 6.42
N ILE A 29 -0.55 15.19 6.07
CA ILE A 29 0.83 14.90 6.47
C ILE A 29 1.78 15.29 5.34
N ASN A 30 2.64 16.27 5.60
CA ASN A 30 3.70 16.62 4.66
C ASN A 30 4.73 15.48 4.57
N TYR A 31 5.11 15.10 3.36
CA TYR A 31 6.08 14.04 3.12
C TYR A 31 6.94 14.31 1.88
N THR A 32 8.14 13.73 1.86
CA THR A 32 8.97 13.70 0.65
C THR A 32 8.66 12.45 -0.16
N PHE A 33 8.32 12.59 -1.43
CA PHE A 33 8.18 11.46 -2.35
C PHE A 33 9.54 11.12 -2.95
N VAL A 34 9.98 9.87 -2.76
CA VAL A 34 11.25 9.37 -3.27
C VAL A 34 10.97 8.37 -4.39
N PRO A 35 11.17 8.75 -5.66
CA PRO A 35 10.93 7.86 -6.78
C PRO A 35 11.88 6.67 -6.74
N VAL A 36 11.33 5.46 -6.94
CA VAL A 36 12.11 4.23 -7.13
C VAL A 36 11.72 3.55 -8.45
N PRO A 37 12.56 2.69 -9.05
CA PRO A 37 12.25 2.03 -10.32
C PRO A 37 10.92 1.25 -10.28
N THR A 38 10.21 1.14 -11.42
CA THR A 38 8.93 0.42 -11.49
C THR A 38 9.08 -1.09 -11.35
N MET A 39 10.26 -1.61 -11.71
CA MET A 39 10.67 -3.01 -11.74
C MET A 39 11.92 -3.21 -10.86
N MET A 40 12.27 -4.46 -10.55
CA MET A 40 13.52 -4.75 -9.85
C MET A 40 14.75 -4.55 -10.77
N PRO A 41 15.93 -4.17 -10.24
CA PRO A 41 16.26 -3.92 -8.83
C PRO A 41 15.85 -2.51 -8.34
N ARG A 42 15.71 -2.35 -7.01
CA ARG A 42 15.44 -1.07 -6.32
C ARG A 42 16.64 -0.64 -5.47
N PRO A 43 17.72 -0.11 -6.07
CA PRO A 43 18.99 0.16 -5.37
C PRO A 43 18.82 1.12 -4.19
N THR A 44 17.96 2.14 -4.30
CA THR A 44 17.69 3.08 -3.18
C THR A 44 17.29 2.37 -1.88
N LEU A 45 16.41 1.37 -1.96
CA LEU A 45 15.97 0.64 -0.77
C LEU A 45 17.03 -0.38 -0.31
N ARG A 46 17.65 -1.07 -1.27
CA ARG A 46 18.68 -2.07 -1.00
C ARG A 46 19.93 -1.45 -0.37
N ASP A 47 20.48 -0.41 -0.97
CA ASP A 47 21.83 0.08 -0.66
C ASP A 47 21.82 1.00 0.58
N HIS A 48 20.74 1.78 0.77
CA HIS A 48 20.66 2.69 1.91
C HIS A 48 20.07 2.06 3.17
N PHE A 49 19.25 1.01 3.04
CA PHE A 49 18.52 0.42 4.16
C PHE A 49 18.63 -1.11 4.27
N HIS A 50 19.34 -1.77 3.36
CA HIS A 50 19.39 -3.24 3.27
C HIS A 50 18.02 -3.89 3.08
N LEU A 51 17.06 -3.15 2.53
CA LEU A 51 15.70 -3.65 2.31
C LEU A 51 15.58 -4.33 0.95
N THR A 52 15.37 -5.65 0.94
CA THR A 52 15.17 -6.47 -0.26
C THR A 52 13.70 -6.67 -0.64
N TYR A 53 12.77 -6.07 0.12
CA TYR A 53 11.33 -6.18 -0.12
C TYR A 53 10.93 -5.71 -1.52
N ARG A 54 10.25 -6.59 -2.27
CA ARG A 54 9.95 -6.37 -3.69
C ARG A 54 8.79 -5.40 -3.96
N LYS A 55 7.75 -5.43 -3.12
CA LYS A 55 6.54 -4.62 -3.33
C LYS A 55 6.75 -3.19 -2.86
N ILE A 56 5.87 -2.31 -3.33
CA ILE A 56 5.87 -0.86 -3.10
C ILE A 56 4.41 -0.44 -2.86
N PRO A 57 4.16 0.60 -2.05
CA PRO A 57 5.13 1.52 -1.43
C PRO A 57 5.79 1.02 -0.16
N VAL A 58 6.88 1.70 0.21
CA VAL A 58 7.48 1.65 1.55
C VAL A 58 7.44 3.07 2.11
N LEU A 59 6.99 3.22 3.36
CA LEU A 59 6.98 4.52 4.05
C LEU A 59 8.04 4.54 5.15
N ALA A 60 8.88 5.58 5.18
CA ALA A 60 9.72 5.88 6.32
C ALA A 60 9.03 6.88 7.26
N ILE A 61 9.06 6.61 8.56
CA ILE A 61 8.79 7.60 9.62
C ILE A 61 10.01 7.62 10.55
N GLY A 62 10.81 8.67 10.48
CA GLY A 62 12.10 8.72 11.17
C GLY A 62 13.07 7.64 10.66
N ARG A 63 13.39 6.64 11.49
CA ARG A 63 14.26 5.49 11.14
C ARG A 63 13.51 4.17 10.98
N GLU A 64 12.19 4.20 11.02
CA GLU A 64 11.36 3.01 10.83
C GLU A 64 10.85 2.95 9.39
N LEU A 65 10.95 1.77 8.77
CA LEU A 65 10.41 1.50 7.43
C LEU A 65 9.17 0.62 7.56
N TYR A 66 8.05 1.06 7.01
CA TYR A 66 6.77 0.34 7.00
C TYR A 66 6.52 -0.23 5.62
N CYS A 67 6.50 -1.56 5.52
CA CYS A 67 6.26 -2.32 4.30
C CYS A 67 4.82 -2.84 4.28
N ASP A 68 4.10 -2.59 3.19
CA ASP A 68 2.66 -2.86 2.97
C ASP A 68 1.72 -1.70 3.37
N THR A 69 0.72 -1.42 2.52
CA THR A 69 -0.18 -0.28 2.75
C THR A 69 -1.04 -0.42 4.00
N SER A 70 -1.33 -1.65 4.45
CA SER A 70 -2.11 -1.88 5.66
C SER A 70 -1.38 -1.39 6.91
N ILE A 71 -0.10 -1.76 7.10
CA ILE A 71 0.68 -1.29 8.24
C ILE A 71 1.07 0.18 8.11
N ILE A 72 1.27 0.68 6.88
CA ILE A 72 1.50 2.12 6.64
C ILE A 72 0.30 2.93 7.16
N CYS A 73 -0.93 2.51 6.87
CA CYS A 73 -2.12 3.21 7.37
C CYS A 73 -2.18 3.22 8.90
N GLU A 74 -1.88 2.10 9.56
CA GLU A 74 -1.86 2.03 11.03
C GLU A 74 -0.74 2.88 11.64
N ALA A 75 0.45 2.89 11.03
CA ALA A 75 1.57 3.74 11.48
C ALA A 75 1.20 5.21 11.38
N LEU A 76 0.63 5.63 10.24
CA LEU A 76 0.18 7.01 10.06
C LEU A 76 -0.92 7.38 11.05
N GLU A 77 -1.88 6.49 11.31
CA GLU A 77 -2.93 6.74 12.32
C GLU A 77 -2.36 6.87 13.73
N HIS A 78 -1.32 6.10 14.06
CA HIS A 78 -0.68 6.14 15.37
C HIS A 78 0.18 7.38 15.59
N PHE A 79 1.08 7.69 14.66
CA PHE A 79 2.06 8.79 14.81
C PHE A 79 1.50 10.16 14.43
N PHE A 80 0.37 10.21 13.75
CA PHE A 80 -0.34 11.44 13.37
C PHE A 80 -1.81 11.32 13.79
N PRO A 81 -2.10 11.30 15.10
CA PRO A 81 -3.43 11.03 15.62
C PRO A 81 -4.33 12.26 15.56
N HIS A 82 -5.64 12.03 15.59
CA HIS A 82 -6.63 13.11 15.61
C HIS A 82 -6.48 14.05 16.82
N SER A 83 -6.02 13.54 17.97
CA SER A 83 -5.73 14.36 19.14
C SER A 83 -4.65 15.42 18.92
N GLU A 84 -3.85 15.30 17.86
CA GLU A 84 -2.81 16.26 17.47
C GLU A 84 -3.21 17.11 16.24
N GLY A 85 -4.49 17.07 15.85
CA GLY A 85 -5.04 17.90 14.77
C GLY A 85 -4.98 17.29 13.37
N TYR A 86 -4.57 16.03 13.24
CA TYR A 86 -4.61 15.30 11.97
C TYR A 86 -5.99 14.68 11.69
N GLN A 87 -6.33 14.46 10.43
CA GLN A 87 -7.56 13.71 10.12
C GLN A 87 -7.39 12.24 10.52
N SER A 88 -8.40 11.61 11.12
CA SER A 88 -8.39 10.16 11.37
C SER A 88 -8.76 9.40 10.10
N LEU A 89 -8.14 8.23 9.90
CA LEU A 89 -8.56 7.24 8.89
C LEU A 89 -9.82 6.47 9.31
N TYR A 90 -10.18 6.55 10.59
CA TYR A 90 -11.31 5.85 11.21
C TYR A 90 -12.19 6.85 11.99
N PRO A 91 -12.72 7.89 11.32
CA PRO A 91 -13.60 8.85 11.97
C PRO A 91 -14.81 8.13 12.56
N THR A 92 -15.26 8.60 13.73
CA THR A 92 -16.49 8.09 14.37
C THR A 92 -17.69 8.32 13.45
N ALA A 93 -18.49 7.27 13.24
CA ALA A 93 -19.69 7.34 12.42
C ALA A 93 -20.80 8.15 13.12
N GLN A 94 -21.83 8.54 12.36
CA GLN A 94 -22.97 9.32 12.88
C GLN A 94 -23.71 8.62 14.04
N ASP A 95 -23.69 7.29 14.09
CA ASP A 95 -24.26 6.49 15.18
C ASP A 95 -23.39 6.45 16.46
N GLY A 96 -22.27 7.19 16.48
CA GLY A 96 -21.33 7.27 17.58
C GLY A 96 -20.34 6.09 17.67
N ARG A 97 -20.38 5.13 16.74
CA ARG A 97 -19.48 3.97 16.76
C ARG A 97 -18.21 4.23 15.96
N ASN A 98 -17.12 3.59 16.39
CA ASN A 98 -15.89 3.51 15.61
C ASN A 98 -15.82 2.16 14.90
N TYR A 99 -15.81 2.18 13.57
CA TYR A 99 -15.79 0.99 12.73
C TYR A 99 -14.38 0.57 12.27
N ARG A 100 -13.32 0.99 12.97
CA ARG A 100 -11.91 0.74 12.57
C ARG A 100 -11.63 -0.71 12.12
N PRO A 101 -12.03 -1.77 12.84
CA PRO A 101 -11.76 -3.14 12.38
C PRO A 101 -12.45 -3.48 11.05
N LEU A 102 -13.70 -3.02 10.85
CA LEU A 102 -14.44 -3.25 9.60
C LEU A 102 -13.85 -2.44 8.45
N ILE A 103 -13.47 -1.18 8.69
CA ILE A 103 -12.83 -0.32 7.69
C ILE A 103 -11.48 -0.92 7.27
N ARG A 104 -10.66 -1.38 8.22
CA ARG A 104 -9.39 -2.09 7.95
C ARG A 104 -9.64 -3.35 7.13
N GLY A 105 -10.60 -4.17 7.54
CA GLY A 105 -10.96 -5.41 6.84
C GLY A 105 -11.45 -5.14 5.41
N PHE A 106 -12.31 -4.14 5.23
CA PHE A 106 -12.83 -3.73 3.94
C PHE A 106 -11.70 -3.28 3.00
N ALA A 107 -10.78 -2.44 3.48
CA ALA A 107 -9.63 -2.02 2.70
C ALA A 107 -8.70 -3.20 2.34
N SER A 108 -8.24 -3.96 3.34
CA SER A 108 -7.20 -4.98 3.13
C SER A 108 -7.68 -6.28 2.47
N TYR A 109 -8.95 -6.66 2.63
CA TYR A 109 -9.47 -7.94 2.13
C TYR A 109 -10.48 -7.82 1.00
N TRP A 110 -11.18 -6.69 0.85
CA TRP A 110 -12.08 -6.48 -0.27
C TRP A 110 -11.44 -5.58 -1.34
N THR A 111 -11.00 -4.38 -1.01
CA THR A 111 -10.50 -3.48 -2.06
C THR A 111 -9.12 -3.90 -2.57
N ASP A 112 -8.16 -4.10 -1.67
CA ASP A 112 -6.77 -4.38 -2.02
C ASP A 112 -6.55 -5.77 -2.65
N ARG A 113 -7.56 -6.65 -2.61
CA ARG A 113 -7.46 -8.05 -3.08
C ARG A 113 -8.44 -8.36 -4.21
N PRO A 114 -9.73 -8.64 -3.99
CA PRO A 114 -10.64 -8.98 -5.08
C PRO A 114 -10.90 -7.82 -6.03
N LEU A 115 -11.12 -6.59 -5.55
CA LEU A 115 -11.34 -5.44 -6.45
C LEU A 115 -10.07 -5.12 -7.24
N PHE A 116 -8.90 -5.06 -6.58
CA PHE A 116 -7.61 -4.87 -7.24
C PHE A 116 -7.32 -5.92 -8.32
N ARG A 117 -7.64 -7.21 -8.07
CA ARG A 117 -7.47 -8.26 -9.08
C ARG A 117 -8.33 -8.02 -10.32
N VAL A 118 -9.53 -7.47 -10.13
CA VAL A 118 -10.43 -7.13 -11.23
C VAL A 118 -9.90 -5.93 -12.01
N THR A 119 -9.52 -4.84 -11.34
CA THR A 119 -8.98 -3.63 -11.99
C THR A 119 -7.65 -3.92 -12.72
N CYS A 120 -6.77 -4.72 -12.12
CA CYS A 120 -5.55 -5.21 -12.77
C CYS A 120 -5.86 -6.07 -14.02
N GLY A 121 -6.94 -6.85 -13.98
CA GLY A 121 -7.42 -7.62 -15.13
C GLY A 121 -7.93 -6.77 -16.30
N LEU A 122 -8.14 -5.46 -16.12
CA LEU A 122 -8.55 -4.54 -17.18
C LEU A 122 -7.36 -3.86 -17.88
N MET A 123 -6.13 -4.10 -17.42
CA MET A 123 -4.94 -3.52 -18.03
C MET A 123 -4.78 -3.97 -19.49
N PRO A 124 -4.52 -3.03 -20.42
CA PRO A 124 -4.30 -3.35 -21.82
C PRO A 124 -3.15 -4.35 -22.04
N ALA A 125 -3.29 -5.17 -23.07
CA ALA A 125 -2.31 -6.20 -23.40
C ALA A 125 -0.93 -5.63 -23.79
N SER A 126 -0.85 -4.39 -24.27
CA SER A 126 0.41 -3.68 -24.52
C SER A 126 1.31 -3.60 -23.27
N ILE A 127 0.72 -3.38 -22.09
CA ILE A 127 1.49 -3.38 -20.83
C ILE A 127 2.08 -4.77 -20.55
N TRP A 128 1.30 -5.83 -20.73
CA TRP A 128 1.72 -7.21 -20.48
C TRP A 128 2.76 -7.72 -21.48
N ARG A 129 2.86 -7.11 -22.68
CA ARG A 129 3.88 -7.42 -23.70
C ARG A 129 5.23 -6.73 -23.43
N SER A 130 5.28 -5.77 -22.52
CA SER A 130 6.50 -5.04 -22.16
C SER A 130 7.35 -5.76 -21.11
N ASP A 131 8.53 -5.22 -20.81
CA ASP A 131 9.39 -5.67 -19.71
C ASP A 131 8.68 -5.66 -18.35
N PHE A 132 7.71 -4.76 -18.17
CA PHE A 132 6.85 -4.75 -17.00
C PHE A 132 6.08 -6.07 -16.86
N GLY A 133 5.53 -6.61 -17.96
CA GLY A 133 4.84 -7.89 -17.96
C GLY A 133 5.76 -9.05 -17.58
N VAL A 134 7.03 -9.01 -18.00
CA VAL A 134 8.06 -9.99 -17.63
C VAL A 134 8.37 -9.92 -16.13
N ASP A 135 8.60 -8.72 -15.58
CA ASP A 135 8.82 -8.52 -14.15
C ASP A 135 7.61 -8.99 -13.33
N ARG A 136 6.38 -8.67 -13.77
CA ARG A 136 5.16 -9.09 -13.06
C ARG A 136 4.94 -10.61 -13.14
N ALA A 137 5.31 -11.28 -14.23
CA ALA A 137 5.28 -12.74 -14.29
C ALA A 137 6.20 -13.38 -13.23
N GLN A 138 7.39 -12.80 -13.00
CA GLN A 138 8.29 -13.25 -11.92
C GLN A 138 7.69 -12.99 -10.54
N LEU A 139 7.14 -11.80 -10.31
CA LEU A 139 6.47 -11.45 -9.04
C LEU A 139 5.32 -12.43 -8.72
N ILE A 140 4.51 -12.78 -9.72
CA ILE A 140 3.34 -13.65 -9.53
C ILE A 140 3.75 -15.14 -9.46
N GLY A 141 4.90 -15.51 -10.02
CA GLY A 141 5.43 -16.88 -10.00
C GLY A 141 4.89 -17.77 -11.13
N HIS A 142 4.34 -17.20 -12.20
CA HIS A 142 3.98 -17.94 -13.41
C HIS A 142 4.01 -17.06 -14.67
N LYS A 143 4.17 -17.69 -15.83
CA LYS A 143 4.20 -17.00 -17.12
C LYS A 143 2.83 -16.38 -17.44
N LEU A 144 2.85 -15.10 -17.81
CA LEU A 144 1.68 -14.39 -18.32
C LEU A 144 1.63 -14.49 -19.85
N ASP A 145 0.41 -14.57 -20.38
CA ASP A 145 0.13 -14.67 -21.82
C ASP A 145 -0.73 -13.46 -22.20
N PRO A 146 -0.14 -12.40 -22.80
CA PRO A 146 -0.84 -11.15 -23.07
C PRO A 146 -2.08 -11.32 -23.95
N ASP A 147 -2.04 -12.21 -24.95
CA ASP A 147 -3.16 -12.44 -25.87
C ASP A 147 -4.34 -13.12 -25.16
N LYS A 148 -4.05 -14.02 -24.21
CA LYS A 148 -5.10 -14.62 -23.35
C LYS A 148 -5.67 -13.61 -22.37
N LEU A 149 -4.84 -12.72 -21.82
CA LEU A 149 -5.30 -11.65 -20.93
C LEU A 149 -6.21 -10.67 -21.68
N GLU A 150 -5.86 -10.31 -22.91
CA GLU A 150 -6.67 -9.46 -23.79
C GLU A 150 -8.06 -10.07 -24.04
N LYS A 151 -8.11 -11.37 -24.38
CA LYS A 151 -9.36 -12.10 -24.58
C LYS A 151 -10.25 -12.17 -23.33
N LYS A 152 -9.69 -11.95 -22.14
CA LYS A 152 -10.43 -11.94 -20.87
C LYS A 152 -10.97 -10.56 -20.48
N LEU A 153 -10.68 -9.50 -21.23
CA LEU A 153 -11.19 -8.16 -20.93
C LEU A 153 -12.72 -8.11 -20.75
N PRO A 154 -13.56 -8.75 -21.60
CA PRO A 154 -15.01 -8.77 -21.39
C PRO A 154 -15.42 -9.49 -20.09
N GLU A 155 -14.73 -10.58 -19.74
CA GLU A 155 -14.95 -11.30 -18.48
C GLU A 155 -14.57 -10.44 -17.27
N ASN A 156 -13.46 -9.71 -17.35
CA ASN A 156 -13.03 -8.81 -16.28
C ASN A 156 -13.92 -7.57 -16.16
N LEU A 157 -14.49 -7.06 -17.25
CA LEU A 157 -15.53 -6.02 -17.21
C LEU A 157 -16.81 -6.52 -16.52
N SER A 158 -17.22 -7.76 -16.80
CA SER A 158 -18.35 -8.41 -16.09
C SER A 158 -18.06 -8.61 -14.60
N LYS A 159 -16.82 -8.93 -14.22
CA LYS A 159 -16.41 -8.97 -12.81
C LYS A 159 -16.40 -7.60 -12.16
N LEU A 160 -15.95 -6.56 -12.87
CA LEU A 160 -16.02 -5.17 -12.39
C LEU A 160 -17.47 -4.80 -12.15
N ASP A 161 -18.36 -5.11 -13.09
CA ASP A 161 -19.79 -4.88 -12.96
C ASP A 161 -20.37 -5.50 -11.68
N THR A 162 -19.97 -6.74 -11.37
CA THR A 162 -20.35 -7.41 -10.12
C THR A 162 -19.84 -6.64 -8.89
N GLN A 163 -18.59 -6.17 -8.88
CA GLN A 163 -18.05 -5.41 -7.76
C GLN A 163 -18.80 -4.07 -7.57
N LEU A 164 -19.08 -3.36 -8.67
CA LEU A 164 -19.81 -2.08 -8.63
C LEU A 164 -21.26 -2.29 -8.15
N SER A 165 -21.92 -3.36 -8.58
CA SER A 165 -23.26 -3.73 -8.10
C SER A 165 -23.30 -4.03 -6.61
N LEU A 166 -22.23 -4.54 -6.01
CA LEU A 166 -22.15 -4.74 -4.56
C LEU A 166 -21.89 -3.42 -3.81
N LEU A 167 -21.21 -2.46 -4.43
CA LEU A 167 -20.89 -1.16 -3.84
C LEU A 167 -22.05 -0.16 -3.94
N GLU A 168 -22.88 -0.23 -4.99
CA GLU A 168 -23.95 0.74 -5.25
C GLU A 168 -24.92 0.90 -4.06
N PRO A 169 -25.44 -0.17 -3.42
CA PRO A 169 -26.35 -0.01 -2.28
C PRO A 169 -25.71 0.69 -1.07
N LEU A 170 -24.38 0.50 -0.86
CA LEU A 170 -23.65 1.18 0.22
C LEU A 170 -23.68 2.71 0.08
N LEU A 171 -23.94 3.23 -1.12
CA LEU A 171 -23.93 4.65 -1.42
C LEU A 171 -25.31 5.20 -1.80
N ALA A 172 -26.23 4.34 -2.23
CA ALA A 172 -27.62 4.68 -2.47
C ALA A 172 -28.43 4.79 -1.16
N GLU A 173 -28.06 4.00 -0.14
CA GLU A 173 -28.83 3.85 1.11
C GLU A 173 -28.10 4.40 2.35
N THR A 174 -26.98 5.12 2.17
CA THR A 174 -26.19 5.66 3.29
C THR A 174 -26.81 6.93 3.88
N ASP A 175 -26.79 7.03 5.21
CA ASP A 175 -27.22 8.22 5.96
C ASP A 175 -26.22 9.40 5.85
N GLY A 176 -25.13 9.23 5.09
CA GLY A 176 -24.11 10.24 4.90
C GLY A 176 -23.38 10.15 3.56
N PRO A 177 -22.49 11.10 3.24
CA PRO A 177 -21.84 11.13 1.94
C PRO A 177 -20.77 10.06 1.71
N TRP A 178 -20.48 9.21 2.71
CA TRP A 178 -19.33 8.30 2.77
C TRP A 178 -19.74 6.87 3.19
N ILE A 179 -18.94 5.86 2.84
CA ILE A 179 -19.29 4.42 2.91
C ILE A 179 -19.71 3.96 4.33
N PHE A 180 -19.11 4.54 5.38
CA PHE A 180 -19.41 4.19 6.78
C PHE A 180 -20.23 5.27 7.51
N SER A 181 -20.95 6.13 6.79
CA SER A 181 -21.74 7.24 7.37
C SER A 181 -20.93 8.10 8.35
N THR A 182 -19.68 8.37 7.98
CA THR A 182 -18.76 9.21 8.75
C THR A 182 -18.90 10.69 8.36
N PRO A 183 -18.41 11.65 9.16
CA PRO A 183 -18.45 13.08 8.77
C PRO A 183 -17.43 13.45 7.68
N SER A 184 -16.38 12.64 7.51
CA SER A 184 -15.33 12.80 6.50
C SER A 184 -15.05 11.46 5.83
N PRO A 185 -14.39 11.42 4.65
CA PRO A 185 -13.91 10.18 4.07
C PRO A 185 -13.07 9.38 5.08
N SER A 186 -13.27 8.08 5.10
CA SER A 186 -12.50 7.12 5.88
C SER A 186 -11.49 6.38 4.99
N LEU A 187 -10.68 5.49 5.57
CA LEU A 187 -9.84 4.60 4.78
C LEU A 187 -10.66 3.73 3.81
N ALA A 188 -11.92 3.38 4.13
CA ALA A 188 -12.77 2.60 3.22
C ALA A 188 -13.11 3.40 1.96
N ASP A 189 -13.39 4.69 2.11
CA ASP A 189 -13.66 5.57 0.96
C ASP A 189 -12.40 5.72 0.11
N VAL A 190 -11.26 5.98 0.74
CA VAL A 190 -9.97 6.07 0.03
C VAL A 190 -9.68 4.78 -0.70
N SER A 191 -9.93 3.62 -0.07
CA SER A 191 -9.57 2.31 -0.62
C SER A 191 -10.40 1.90 -1.84
N VAL A 192 -11.68 2.31 -1.92
CA VAL A 192 -12.46 2.15 -3.16
C VAL A 192 -12.06 3.19 -4.19
N TYR A 193 -11.83 4.43 -3.77
CA TYR A 193 -11.59 5.55 -4.68
C TYR A 193 -10.31 5.39 -5.48
N TYR A 194 -9.19 5.03 -4.82
CA TYR A 194 -7.92 4.88 -5.52
C TYR A 194 -7.94 3.72 -6.53
N GLU A 195 -8.65 2.63 -6.22
CA GLU A 195 -8.82 1.48 -7.12
C GLU A 195 -9.65 1.84 -8.35
N LEU A 196 -10.78 2.54 -8.16
CA LEU A 196 -11.60 2.99 -9.30
C LEU A 196 -10.88 4.04 -10.13
N LEU A 197 -10.16 4.96 -9.50
CA LEU A 197 -9.32 5.94 -10.20
C LEU A 197 -8.25 5.22 -11.03
N TRP A 198 -7.36 4.45 -10.39
CA TRP A 198 -6.28 3.77 -11.07
C TRP A 198 -6.80 2.78 -12.13
N GLY A 199 -7.80 1.98 -11.79
CA GLY A 199 -8.39 0.99 -12.69
C GLY A 199 -9.02 1.62 -13.93
N SER A 200 -9.70 2.76 -13.80
CA SER A 200 -10.27 3.48 -14.93
C SER A 200 -9.20 4.11 -15.83
N GLU A 201 -8.19 4.73 -15.21
CA GLU A 201 -7.07 5.35 -15.93
C GLU A 201 -6.28 4.29 -16.72
N ILE A 202 -5.81 3.22 -16.06
CA ILE A 202 -4.97 2.20 -16.69
C ILE A 202 -5.75 1.40 -17.76
N ALA A 203 -7.03 1.07 -17.52
CA ALA A 203 -7.85 0.35 -18.48
C ALA A 203 -8.10 1.16 -19.75
N SER A 204 -8.12 2.49 -19.63
CA SER A 204 -8.27 3.39 -20.77
C SER A 204 -6.97 3.62 -21.56
N GLY A 205 -5.87 2.95 -21.18
CA GLY A 205 -4.58 3.08 -21.84
C GLY A 205 -3.72 4.24 -21.33
N ARG A 206 -4.19 5.02 -20.36
CA ARG A 206 -3.42 6.09 -19.70
C ARG A 206 -2.42 5.48 -18.72
N MET A 207 -1.33 6.21 -18.43
CA MET A 207 -0.25 5.77 -17.52
C MET A 207 0.59 4.58 -18.03
N THR A 208 0.33 4.12 -19.26
CA THR A 208 1.05 3.00 -19.91
C THR A 208 2.53 3.34 -20.12
N SER A 209 2.83 4.54 -20.57
CA SER A 209 4.19 5.05 -20.70
C SER A 209 4.93 5.06 -19.37
N HIS A 210 4.29 5.55 -18.32
CA HIS A 210 4.90 5.61 -17.00
C HIS A 210 5.13 4.20 -16.40
N ILE A 211 4.15 3.29 -16.51
CA ILE A 211 4.25 1.94 -15.92
C ILE A 211 5.28 1.07 -16.67
N THR A 212 5.41 1.25 -17.98
CA THR A 212 6.36 0.51 -18.82
C THR A 212 7.73 1.20 -18.96
N GLN A 213 7.95 2.32 -18.25
CA GLN A 213 9.17 3.14 -18.35
C GLN A 213 9.50 3.56 -19.80
N GLY A 214 8.47 3.92 -20.57
CA GLY A 214 8.58 4.32 -21.97
C GLY A 214 8.56 3.16 -22.97
N GLY A 215 8.43 1.92 -22.51
CA GLY A 215 8.35 0.75 -23.40
C GLY A 215 7.13 0.75 -24.31
N HIS A 216 6.01 1.34 -23.88
CA HIS A 216 4.79 1.54 -24.68
C HIS A 216 4.19 2.92 -24.40
N GLY A 217 3.61 3.57 -25.41
CA GLY A 217 2.94 4.86 -25.25
C GLY A 217 1.56 4.75 -24.60
N ASP A 218 1.01 5.88 -24.18
CA ASP A 218 -0.38 5.94 -23.74
C ASP A 218 -1.33 5.79 -24.94
N GLU A 219 -2.49 5.17 -24.70
CA GLU A 219 -3.52 4.89 -25.68
C GLU A 219 -4.85 5.56 -25.27
N ALA A 220 -5.81 5.65 -26.20
CA ALA A 220 -7.16 6.16 -25.95
C ALA A 220 -8.19 5.03 -26.09
N LEU A 221 -8.25 4.17 -25.08
CA LEU A 221 -9.14 3.00 -25.05
C LEU A 221 -10.43 3.29 -24.27
N GLU A 222 -11.48 2.53 -24.56
CA GLU A 222 -12.78 2.66 -23.88
C GLU A 222 -12.68 2.33 -22.38
N GLY A 223 -11.81 1.39 -22.01
CA GLY A 223 -11.49 1.03 -20.64
C GLY A 223 -12.70 0.55 -19.83
N ALA A 224 -12.86 1.06 -18.61
CA ALA A 224 -13.94 0.69 -17.70
C ALA A 224 -15.29 1.39 -17.99
N THR A 225 -15.31 2.38 -18.89
CA THR A 225 -16.46 3.26 -19.18
C THR A 225 -17.78 2.52 -19.48
N PRO A 226 -17.81 1.37 -20.20
CA PRO A 226 -19.06 0.67 -20.50
C PRO A 226 -19.81 0.21 -19.25
N VAL A 227 -19.09 0.03 -18.15
CA VAL A 227 -19.61 -0.49 -16.89
C VAL A 227 -19.61 0.58 -15.81
N PHE A 228 -18.52 1.34 -15.65
CA PHE A 228 -18.40 2.37 -14.63
C PHE A 228 -18.82 3.74 -15.18
N ASN A 229 -20.12 4.04 -15.08
CA ASN A 229 -20.70 5.31 -15.51
C ASN A 229 -21.95 5.68 -14.68
N ALA A 230 -22.36 6.95 -14.77
CA ALA A 230 -23.48 7.51 -14.01
C ALA A 230 -24.85 6.92 -14.37
N GLN A 231 -25.01 6.40 -15.60
CA GLN A 231 -26.27 5.82 -16.05
C GLN A 231 -26.50 4.44 -15.41
N ARG A 232 -25.42 3.66 -15.22
CA ARG A 232 -25.48 2.31 -14.66
C ARG A 232 -25.40 2.30 -13.13
N TYR A 233 -24.53 3.13 -12.55
CA TYR A 233 -24.26 3.20 -11.11
C TYR A 233 -24.30 4.65 -10.60
N PRO A 234 -25.48 5.29 -10.55
CA PRO A 234 -25.62 6.71 -10.25
C PRO A 234 -25.10 7.10 -8.86
N ALA A 235 -25.34 6.29 -7.82
CA ALA A 235 -24.92 6.62 -6.46
C ALA A 235 -23.39 6.48 -6.32
N LEU A 236 -22.82 5.38 -6.81
CA LEU A 236 -21.39 5.15 -6.79
C LEU A 236 -20.64 6.17 -7.65
N PHE A 237 -21.13 6.51 -8.84
CA PHE A 237 -20.50 7.51 -9.69
C PHE A 237 -20.57 8.91 -9.06
N SER A 238 -21.71 9.27 -8.44
CA SER A 238 -21.86 10.52 -7.70
C SER A 238 -20.88 10.61 -6.51
N TRP A 239 -20.74 9.53 -5.74
CA TRP A 239 -19.74 9.42 -4.68
C TRP A 239 -18.31 9.51 -5.22
N TYR A 240 -18.01 8.87 -6.35
CA TYR A 240 -16.69 8.94 -6.97
C TYR A 240 -16.34 10.38 -7.37
N ARG A 241 -17.28 11.10 -8.00
CA ARG A 241 -17.12 12.54 -8.30
C ARG A 241 -16.94 13.38 -7.04
N ARG A 242 -17.65 13.05 -5.96
CA ARG A 242 -17.49 13.70 -4.66
C ARG A 242 -16.09 13.48 -4.08
N MET A 243 -15.55 12.26 -4.18
CA MET A 243 -14.17 11.96 -3.76
C MET A 243 -13.14 12.74 -4.58
N GLN A 244 -13.32 12.83 -5.91
CA GLN A 244 -12.46 13.65 -6.78
C GLN A 244 -12.46 15.11 -6.31
N LEU A 245 -13.64 15.73 -6.20
CA LEU A 245 -13.77 17.12 -5.75
C LEU A 245 -13.21 17.34 -4.34
N TYR A 246 -13.42 16.39 -3.43
CA TYR A 246 -12.89 16.43 -2.08
C TYR A 246 -11.36 16.48 -2.11
N PHE A 247 -10.71 15.56 -2.83
CA PHE A 247 -9.26 15.53 -2.93
C PHE A 247 -8.68 16.71 -3.72
N ASP A 248 -9.33 17.17 -4.78
CA ASP A 248 -8.91 18.35 -5.54
C ASP A 248 -8.87 19.62 -4.67
N ALA A 249 -9.81 19.74 -3.73
CA ALA A 249 -9.87 20.86 -2.78
C ALA A 249 -8.81 20.79 -1.67
N LEU A 250 -8.18 19.62 -1.44
CA LEU A 250 -7.12 19.48 -0.44
C LEU A 250 -5.79 20.05 -1.00
N PRO A 251 -5.04 20.94 -0.30
CA PRO A 251 -3.67 21.24 -0.71
C PRO A 251 -2.80 19.99 -0.88
N SER A 252 -1.81 20.09 -1.77
CA SER A 252 -0.74 19.10 -1.85
C SER A 252 0.04 19.09 -0.54
N VAL A 253 0.46 17.90 -0.13
CA VAL A 253 1.34 17.65 1.01
C VAL A 253 2.62 16.91 0.58
N GLU A 254 2.77 16.70 -0.73
CA GLU A 254 3.91 16.02 -1.31
C GLU A 254 5.00 17.02 -1.68
N ASP A 255 6.23 16.71 -1.28
CA ASP A 255 7.45 17.36 -1.73
C ASP A 255 8.26 16.41 -2.62
N GLN A 256 8.49 16.80 -3.87
CA GLN A 256 9.38 16.10 -4.80
C GLN A 256 10.73 16.82 -5.01
N THR A 257 10.93 17.96 -4.33
CA THR A 257 12.08 18.84 -4.53
C THR A 257 13.24 18.52 -3.59
N THR A 258 12.95 17.93 -2.42
CA THR A 258 14.01 17.52 -1.48
C THR A 258 14.80 16.32 -2.05
N PRO A 259 16.12 16.45 -2.23
CA PRO A 259 16.95 15.37 -2.77
C PRO A 259 17.13 14.22 -1.76
N LEU A 260 17.35 13.01 -2.26
CA LEU A 260 17.47 11.79 -1.47
C LEU A 260 18.52 11.92 -0.35
N GLU A 261 19.67 12.52 -0.64
CA GLU A 261 20.76 12.70 0.33
C GLU A 261 20.26 13.49 1.55
N ARG A 262 19.42 14.50 1.33
CA ARG A 262 18.85 15.30 2.41
C ARG A 262 17.86 14.49 3.24
N VAL A 263 17.03 13.67 2.61
CA VAL A 263 16.12 12.74 3.30
C VAL A 263 16.92 11.79 4.19
N LEU A 264 17.96 11.16 3.64
CA LEU A 264 18.83 10.22 4.37
C LEU A 264 19.51 10.90 5.57
N GLU A 265 20.02 12.13 5.40
CA GLU A 265 20.62 12.87 6.51
C GLU A 265 19.62 13.26 7.61
N GLN A 266 18.37 13.56 7.25
CA GLN A 266 17.34 13.80 8.24
C GLN A 266 16.96 12.49 8.97
N MET A 267 16.86 11.36 8.25
CA MET A 267 16.61 10.05 8.86
C MET A 267 17.73 9.65 9.84
N LYS A 268 19.00 9.82 9.48
CA LYS A 268 20.15 9.57 10.38
C LYS A 268 20.08 10.38 11.68
N LYS A 269 19.49 11.58 11.64
CA LYS A 269 19.35 12.47 12.81
C LYS A 269 18.07 12.21 13.60
N ALA A 270 17.06 11.55 13.01
CA ALA A 270 15.82 11.22 13.70
C ALA A 270 16.13 10.32 14.91
N PRO A 271 15.43 10.47 16.05
CA PRO A 271 15.60 9.56 17.16
C PRO A 271 15.14 8.15 16.78
N ALA A 272 15.81 7.13 17.30
CA ALA A 272 15.31 5.77 17.22
C ALA A 272 14.09 5.61 18.15
N LEU A 273 13.03 4.93 17.69
CA LEU A 273 11.98 4.47 18.58
C LEU A 273 12.56 3.56 19.66
N GLY A 274 12.22 3.83 20.92
CA GLY A 274 12.53 2.96 22.04
C GLY A 274 11.66 1.70 22.02
N GLN A 275 12.03 0.68 22.78
CA GLN A 275 11.38 -0.64 22.71
C GLN A 275 9.86 -0.61 22.95
N LYS A 276 9.37 0.34 23.77
CA LYS A 276 7.93 0.53 24.04
C LYS A 276 7.15 1.15 22.87
N SER A 277 7.83 1.84 21.95
CA SER A 277 7.21 2.54 20.81
C SER A 277 7.49 1.84 19.47
N LEU A 278 8.22 0.73 19.48
CA LEU A 278 8.51 -0.05 18.28
C LEU A 278 7.24 -0.65 17.67
N LEU A 279 6.37 -1.20 18.50
CA LEU A 279 5.15 -1.85 18.03
C LEU A 279 4.02 -0.84 18.00
N LEU A 280 3.24 -0.91 16.93
CA LEU A 280 1.97 -0.23 16.84
C LEU A 280 0.98 -0.81 17.87
N PRO A 281 0.08 0.02 18.43
CA PRO A 281 -0.88 -0.46 19.41
C PRO A 281 -1.80 -1.55 18.84
N THR A 282 -1.90 -2.66 19.56
CA THR A 282 -2.81 -3.77 19.25
C THR A 282 -3.54 -4.20 20.54
N PRO A 283 -4.78 -4.74 20.47
CA PRO A 283 -5.59 -5.02 21.67
C PRO A 283 -5.01 -6.05 22.64
N ARG A 284 -4.03 -6.85 22.19
CA ARG A 284 -3.44 -7.94 22.96
C ARG A 284 -1.92 -7.99 22.76
N SER A 285 -1.21 -8.38 23.82
CA SER A 285 0.22 -8.67 23.75
C SER A 285 0.49 -9.93 22.92
N THR A 286 1.76 -10.16 22.61
CA THR A 286 2.19 -11.40 21.96
C THR A 286 1.88 -12.64 22.81
N HIS A 287 1.71 -13.78 22.14
CA HIS A 287 1.45 -15.06 22.79
C HIS A 287 2.76 -15.87 22.89
N ALA A 288 3.52 -15.65 23.96
CA ALA A 288 4.89 -16.16 24.11
C ALA A 288 5.03 -17.67 23.81
N GLU A 289 4.14 -18.53 24.33
CA GLU A 289 4.19 -19.97 24.08
C GLU A 289 4.02 -20.32 22.58
N LEU A 290 3.19 -19.57 21.86
CA LEU A 290 2.98 -19.78 20.44
C LEU A 290 4.19 -19.29 19.65
N ASP A 291 4.76 -18.15 20.03
CA ASP A 291 5.98 -17.62 19.43
C ASP A 291 7.15 -18.60 19.62
N GLU A 292 7.28 -19.22 20.80
CA GLU A 292 8.27 -20.26 21.06
C GLU A 292 8.06 -21.51 20.19
N ARG A 293 6.82 -22.00 20.09
CA ARG A 293 6.48 -23.16 19.25
C ARG A 293 6.70 -22.92 17.76
N THR A 294 6.62 -21.67 17.32
CA THR A 294 6.92 -21.27 15.93
C THR A 294 8.39 -20.87 15.72
N GLY A 295 9.19 -20.84 16.78
CA GLY A 295 10.60 -20.44 16.74
C GLY A 295 10.84 -18.94 16.57
N LEU A 296 9.80 -18.11 16.66
CA LEU A 296 9.86 -16.65 16.48
C LEU A 296 10.31 -15.95 17.77
N LYS A 297 11.57 -16.18 18.15
CA LYS A 297 12.18 -15.57 19.34
C LYS A 297 12.85 -14.25 18.99
N ILE A 298 12.68 -13.22 19.82
CA ILE A 298 13.45 -11.96 19.67
C ILE A 298 14.94 -12.28 19.64
N GLY A 299 15.67 -11.71 18.68
CA GLY A 299 17.07 -11.97 18.41
C GLY A 299 17.33 -13.07 17.37
N SER A 300 16.32 -13.88 17.02
CA SER A 300 16.47 -14.90 15.97
C SER A 300 16.49 -14.28 14.58
N LEU A 301 17.18 -14.93 13.64
CA LEU A 301 17.10 -14.58 12.23
C LEU A 301 15.80 -15.13 11.64
N VAL A 302 15.04 -14.27 10.97
CA VAL A 302 13.76 -14.63 10.37
C VAL A 302 13.70 -14.17 8.91
N SER A 303 12.87 -14.88 8.14
CA SER A 303 12.47 -14.55 6.79
C SER A 303 11.01 -14.08 6.83
N VAL A 304 10.75 -12.90 6.26
CA VAL A 304 9.41 -12.32 6.10
C VAL A 304 9.08 -12.30 4.61
N VAL A 305 7.94 -12.90 4.25
CA VAL A 305 7.53 -13.11 2.85
C VAL A 305 6.03 -12.83 2.71
N PRO A 306 5.56 -12.12 1.68
CA PRO A 306 4.14 -12.01 1.41
C PRO A 306 3.48 -13.38 1.17
N ASP A 307 2.23 -13.56 1.57
CA ASP A 307 1.49 -14.81 1.40
C ASP A 307 0.79 -14.95 0.04
N ASP A 308 0.90 -13.96 -0.84
CA ASP A 308 0.24 -13.86 -2.13
C ASP A 308 1.24 -13.87 -3.30
N THR A 309 1.95 -12.76 -3.56
CA THR A 309 2.90 -12.54 -4.67
C THR A 309 4.23 -11.99 -4.15
N GLY A 310 5.32 -12.25 -4.86
CA GLY A 310 6.68 -11.97 -4.39
C GLY A 310 7.18 -12.97 -3.36
N ARG A 311 6.68 -14.21 -3.43
CA ARG A 311 7.02 -15.27 -2.46
C ARG A 311 8.47 -15.73 -2.54
N ASP A 312 9.12 -15.50 -3.66
CA ASP A 312 10.51 -15.88 -3.92
C ASP A 312 11.52 -14.77 -3.56
N ASP A 313 11.04 -13.64 -3.03
CA ASP A 313 11.85 -12.47 -2.65
C ASP A 313 11.77 -12.20 -1.13
N PRO A 314 12.33 -13.09 -0.27
CA PRO A 314 12.24 -12.93 1.18
C PRO A 314 13.03 -11.70 1.67
N THR A 315 12.46 -11.01 2.65
CA THR A 315 13.23 -10.06 3.46
C THR A 315 13.76 -10.79 4.69
N ILE A 316 15.09 -10.84 4.83
CA ILE A 316 15.76 -11.52 5.94
C ILE A 316 16.27 -10.49 6.93
N GLY A 317 16.11 -10.78 8.22
CA GLY A 317 16.62 -9.91 9.27
C GLY A 317 16.46 -10.50 10.66
N THR A 318 17.07 -9.84 11.64
CA THR A 318 16.97 -10.21 13.05
C THR A 318 15.63 -9.72 13.60
N LEU A 319 14.83 -10.61 14.18
CA LEU A 319 13.57 -10.26 14.83
C LEU A 319 13.84 -9.39 16.07
N VAL A 320 13.33 -8.16 16.09
CA VAL A 320 13.53 -7.23 17.21
C VAL A 320 12.25 -6.92 17.99
N ALA A 321 11.08 -7.07 17.37
CA ALA A 321 9.79 -7.01 18.06
C ALA A 321 8.73 -7.82 17.31
N ILE A 322 7.74 -8.31 18.05
CA ILE A 322 6.58 -9.03 17.50
C ILE A 322 5.33 -8.75 18.33
N SER A 323 4.19 -8.63 17.64
CA SER A 323 2.87 -8.55 18.24
C SER A 323 1.91 -9.50 17.50
N PRO A 324 0.63 -9.60 17.90
CA PRO A 324 -0.38 -10.28 17.11
C PRO A 324 -0.57 -9.74 15.68
N GLU A 325 -0.27 -8.46 15.44
CA GLU A 325 -0.55 -7.78 14.17
C GLU A 325 0.70 -7.38 13.37
N GLU A 326 1.89 -7.41 14.00
CA GLU A 326 3.10 -6.80 13.44
C GLU A 326 4.35 -7.62 13.75
N VAL A 327 5.30 -7.61 12.81
CA VAL A 327 6.67 -8.11 12.98
C VAL A 327 7.65 -7.00 12.63
N VAL A 328 8.65 -6.82 13.47
CA VAL A 328 9.72 -5.82 13.26
C VAL A 328 11.07 -6.52 13.22
N ILE A 329 11.83 -6.27 12.15
CA ILE A 329 13.17 -6.83 11.97
C ILE A 329 14.23 -5.72 11.82
N LYS A 330 15.46 -5.99 12.26
CA LYS A 330 16.64 -5.29 11.75
C LYS A 330 17.08 -6.04 10.47
N PRO A 331 17.10 -5.40 9.29
CA PRO A 331 17.42 -6.09 8.05
C PRO A 331 18.83 -6.67 8.08
N GLN A 332 19.03 -7.82 7.44
CA GLN A 332 20.33 -8.47 7.34
C GLN A 332 21.29 -7.56 6.57
N ALA A 333 22.53 -7.44 7.07
CA ALA A 333 23.56 -6.66 6.39
C ALA A 333 23.86 -7.23 5.00
N LEU A 334 23.93 -6.33 4.01
CA LEU A 334 24.37 -6.66 2.64
C LEU A 334 25.85 -6.31 2.45
N GLU A 335 26.35 -6.41 1.21
CA GLU A 335 27.78 -6.32 0.90
C GLU A 335 28.39 -4.95 1.24
N SER A 336 27.62 -3.88 1.03
CA SER A 336 28.00 -2.51 1.41
C SER A 336 27.28 -2.07 2.67
N PRO A 337 27.88 -1.26 3.56
CA PRO A 337 27.18 -0.74 4.74
C PRO A 337 25.95 0.09 4.38
N ALA A 338 24.85 -0.10 5.11
CA ALA A 338 23.66 0.73 4.95
C ALA A 338 23.98 2.16 5.32
N THR A 339 23.37 3.11 4.59
CA THR A 339 23.51 4.53 4.91
C THR A 339 22.75 4.89 6.19
N VAL A 340 21.60 4.26 6.44
CA VAL A 340 20.80 4.46 7.65
C VAL A 340 20.50 3.10 8.26
N GLU A 341 20.89 2.91 9.53
CA GLU A 341 20.38 1.77 10.28
C GLU A 341 18.88 1.96 10.53
N THR A 342 18.08 1.06 9.96
CA THR A 342 16.62 1.08 10.06
C THR A 342 16.10 -0.19 10.70
N ARG A 343 14.84 -0.13 11.13
CA ARG A 343 14.04 -1.32 11.43
C ARG A 343 12.87 -1.36 10.46
N VAL A 344 12.49 -2.57 10.07
CA VAL A 344 11.50 -2.80 9.02
C VAL A 344 10.29 -3.48 9.65
N HIS A 345 9.14 -2.88 9.46
CA HIS A 345 7.86 -3.25 10.02
C HIS A 345 7.01 -3.89 8.93
N PHE A 346 6.47 -5.06 9.23
CA PHE A 346 5.56 -5.80 8.36
C PHE A 346 4.27 -6.13 9.13
N PRO A 347 3.10 -6.04 8.49
CA PRO A 347 1.90 -6.62 9.07
C PRO A 347 2.03 -8.14 9.09
N LYS A 348 1.48 -8.80 10.11
CA LYS A 348 1.37 -10.28 10.10
C LYS A 348 0.28 -10.76 9.14
N VAL A 349 -0.75 -9.96 8.93
CA VAL A 349 -1.76 -10.23 7.91
C VAL A 349 -1.14 -10.10 6.53
N GLY A 350 -1.29 -11.13 5.69
CA GLY A 350 -0.76 -11.13 4.34
C GLY A 350 0.73 -11.49 4.25
N PHE A 351 1.35 -11.89 5.35
CA PHE A 351 2.76 -12.28 5.41
C PHE A 351 2.96 -13.56 6.19
N VAL A 352 3.97 -14.30 5.77
CA VAL A 352 4.47 -15.48 6.47
C VAL A 352 5.85 -15.13 7.04
N VAL A 353 6.01 -15.36 8.34
CA VAL A 353 7.27 -15.18 9.05
C VAL A 353 7.78 -16.54 9.47
N ARG A 354 9.03 -16.86 9.14
CA ARG A 354 9.67 -18.13 9.47
C ARG A 354 11.06 -17.91 10.03
N PRO A 355 11.50 -18.70 11.03
CA PRO A 355 12.91 -18.75 11.40
C PRO A 355 13.76 -19.19 10.21
N VAL A 356 14.94 -18.58 10.05
CA VAL A 356 15.96 -19.04 9.11
C VAL A 356 16.87 -20.02 9.86
N PRO A 357 17.02 -21.28 9.40
CA PRO A 357 17.91 -22.23 10.05
C PRO A 357 19.36 -21.74 10.03
N GLU A 358 20.07 -21.86 11.15
CA GLU A 358 21.49 -21.49 11.26
C GLU A 358 22.37 -22.21 10.23
N SER A 359 21.97 -23.40 9.75
CA SER A 359 22.67 -24.17 8.72
C SER A 359 22.59 -23.60 7.29
N LYS A 360 21.90 -22.46 7.10
CA LYS A 360 21.75 -21.77 5.81
C LYS A 360 22.32 -20.34 5.84
N LEU A 361 22.96 -19.96 6.95
CA LEU A 361 23.84 -18.78 7.06
C LEU A 361 25.26 -19.17 6.69
#